data_AF-A0A6P6BDE4-F1
#
_entry.id   AF-A0A6P6BDE4-F1
#
_cell.length_a   1.000
_cell.length_b   1.000
_cell.length_c   1.000
_cell.angle_alpha   90.00
_cell.angle_beta   90.00
_cell.angle_gamma   90.00
#
_symmetry.space_group_name_H-M   'P 1'
#
loop_
_entity.id
_entity.type
_entity.pdbx_description
1 polymer ?
#
loop_
_entity_poly.entity_id
_entity_poly.type
_entity_poly.pdbx_seq_one_letter_code
_entity_poly.pdbx_strand_id
1 'polypeptide(L)'
;MAATNSLQKITSQPRVVRTTLGSLWRTFSSDALMEVKPGEVGMVSGIPEEHLRRRVVIYSPARTATQQGSGKVGKWKINFMSTQKWENPLMGWTSTGDPYANVGDSALSFDSEGAAKSFAEKHGWEYVVKKRPTPVLKVKSYADNFKWKGPVISED
;
A
#
# COMPACT_ATOMS: atom_id res chain seq x y z
N MET A 1 50.37 51.13 29.20
CA MET A 1 51.34 50.01 29.18
C MET A 1 50.63 48.83 28.51
N ALA A 2 50.85 48.65 27.22
CA ALA A 2 51.64 47.53 26.62
C ALA A 2 50.78 46.25 26.47
N ALA A 3 50.73 45.53 25.36
CA ALA A 3 51.31 45.66 24.02
C ALA A 3 50.41 44.91 23.03
N THR A 4 50.36 45.37 21.78
CA THR A 4 49.71 44.73 20.64
C THR A 4 50.67 43.74 20.00
N ASN A 5 50.23 42.51 19.71
CA ASN A 5 50.99 41.58 18.88
C ASN A 5 50.29 41.38 17.53
N SER A 6 50.88 42.01 16.52
CA SER A 6 50.64 41.86 15.10
C SER A 6 51.31 40.58 14.59
N LEU A 7 50.56 39.70 13.93
CA LEU A 7 51.11 38.66 13.08
C LEU A 7 50.39 38.68 11.74
N GLN A 8 51.08 39.22 10.74
CA GLN A 8 50.72 39.15 9.34
C GLN A 8 50.97 37.72 8.84
N LYS A 9 49.94 37.06 8.29
CA LYS A 9 50.13 35.85 7.47
C LYS A 9 49.71 36.12 6.04
N ILE A 10 50.65 35.77 5.17
CA ILE A 10 50.71 36.07 3.75
C ILE A 10 49.66 35.22 3.00
N THR A 11 49.02 35.88 2.05
CA THR A 11 48.04 35.36 1.09
C THR A 11 48.62 34.27 0.18
N SER A 12 47.82 33.23 -0.10
CA SER A 12 47.93 32.47 -1.35
C SER A 12 46.53 32.10 -1.83
N GLN A 13 46.08 32.77 -2.88
CA GLN A 13 44.83 32.48 -3.59
C GLN A 13 44.96 31.16 -4.36
N PRO A 14 44.07 30.17 -4.21
CA PRO A 14 44.02 29.05 -5.12
C PRO A 14 43.32 29.48 -6.42
N ARG A 15 44.00 29.29 -7.55
CA ARG A 15 43.51 29.49 -8.91
C ARG A 15 42.39 28.48 -9.21
N VAL A 16 41.16 28.95 -9.33
CA VAL A 16 40.00 28.15 -9.76
C VAL A 16 40.13 27.89 -11.27
N VAL A 17 40.38 26.64 -11.66
CA VAL A 17 40.26 26.19 -13.05
C VAL A 17 38.82 25.73 -13.25
N ARG A 18 38.05 26.52 -14.00
CA ARG A 18 36.66 26.23 -14.35
C ARG A 18 36.62 25.33 -15.58
N THR A 19 36.57 24.01 -15.38
CA THR A 19 36.32 23.05 -16.46
C THR A 19 34.83 23.00 -16.77
N THR A 20 34.43 23.63 -17.88
CA THR A 20 33.11 23.44 -18.49
C THR A 20 33.09 22.14 -19.27
N LEU A 21 32.94 21.00 -18.57
CA LEU A 21 32.49 19.78 -19.21
C LEU A 21 30.97 19.74 -19.06
N GLY A 22 30.28 20.22 -20.11
CA GLY A 22 28.86 20.06 -20.27
C GLY A 22 28.53 18.57 -20.20
N SER A 23 27.98 18.18 -19.06
CA SER A 23 27.41 16.86 -18.88
C SER A 23 26.13 16.79 -19.71
N LEU A 24 26.26 16.37 -20.97
CA LEU A 24 25.13 15.86 -21.75
C LEU A 24 24.79 14.46 -21.22
N TRP A 25 24.28 14.40 -19.99
CA TRP A 25 23.38 13.31 -19.65
C TRP A 25 22.11 13.58 -20.44
N ARG A 26 22.00 12.94 -21.61
CA ARG A 26 20.70 12.74 -22.24
C ARG A 26 19.79 12.16 -21.17
N THR A 27 18.87 12.97 -20.66
CA THR A 27 17.67 12.46 -20.03
C THR A 27 16.97 11.63 -21.09
N PHE A 28 17.06 10.30 -20.98
CA PHE A 28 16.08 9.46 -21.63
C PHE A 28 14.76 9.80 -20.94
N SER A 29 14.05 10.80 -21.48
CA SER A 29 12.68 11.07 -21.11
C SER A 29 11.84 9.96 -21.73
N SER A 30 11.74 8.83 -21.02
CA SER A 30 10.85 7.71 -21.35
C SER A 30 9.40 8.02 -20.99
N ASP A 31 9.01 9.28 -21.00
CA ASP A 31 7.64 9.73 -20.79
C ASP A 31 6.93 9.92 -22.13
N ALA A 32 7.18 8.98 -23.06
CA ALA A 32 6.24 8.77 -24.14
C ALA A 32 4.99 8.19 -23.47
N LEU A 33 3.93 9.00 -23.42
CA LEU A 33 2.61 8.68 -22.88
C LEU A 33 2.05 7.47 -23.63
N MET A 34 2.52 6.28 -23.26
CA MET A 34 2.07 5.02 -23.83
C MET A 34 0.71 4.76 -23.20
N GLU A 35 -0.35 4.97 -23.96
CA GLU A 35 -1.69 4.53 -23.58
C GLU A 35 -1.66 3.01 -23.47
N VAL A 36 -1.37 2.50 -22.27
CA VAL A 36 -1.38 1.06 -22.00
C VAL A 36 -2.81 0.58 -22.18
N LYS A 37 -3.04 -0.23 -23.22
CA LYS A 37 -4.36 -0.81 -23.44
C LYS A 37 -4.68 -1.74 -22.26
N PRO A 38 -5.91 -1.71 -21.73
CA PRO A 38 -6.29 -2.60 -20.64
C PRO A 38 -6.06 -4.06 -21.07
N GLY A 39 -5.38 -4.84 -20.23
CA GLY A 39 -5.06 -6.25 -20.50
C GLY A 39 -3.78 -6.53 -21.29
N GLU A 40 -3.11 -5.52 -21.85
CA GLU A 40 -1.87 -5.73 -22.64
C GLU A 40 -0.74 -6.33 -21.78
N VAL A 41 -0.58 -5.84 -20.54
CA VAL A 41 0.43 -6.36 -19.61
C VAL A 41 0.11 -7.79 -19.20
N GLY A 42 -1.17 -8.13 -19.07
CA GLY A 42 -1.62 -9.49 -18.79
C GLY A 42 -1.15 -10.49 -19.85
N MET A 43 -1.27 -10.14 -21.13
CA MET A 43 -0.84 -10.99 -22.24
C MET A 43 0.68 -11.20 -22.29
N VAL A 44 1.46 -10.18 -21.96
CA VAL A 44 2.94 -10.23 -21.99
C VAL A 44 3.53 -10.92 -20.75
N SER A 45 2.78 -10.95 -19.64
CA SER A 45 3.26 -11.45 -18.34
C SER A 45 3.44 -12.98 -18.26
N GLY A 46 3.02 -13.75 -19.27
CA GLY A 46 3.13 -15.22 -19.27
C GLY A 46 2.12 -15.92 -18.35
N ILE A 47 1.12 -15.19 -17.85
CA ILE A 47 0.02 -15.75 -17.07
C ILE A 47 -0.91 -16.54 -18.02
N PRO A 48 -1.25 -17.82 -17.72
CA PRO A 48 -2.23 -18.58 -18.48
C PRO A 48 -3.58 -17.85 -18.61
N GLU A 49 -4.22 -17.97 -19.78
CA GLU A 49 -5.46 -17.23 -20.08
C GLU A 49 -6.60 -17.55 -19.09
N GLU A 50 -6.65 -18.79 -18.58
CA GLU A 50 -7.61 -19.22 -17.57
C GLU A 50 -7.55 -18.36 -16.30
N HIS A 51 -6.35 -17.93 -15.90
CA HIS A 51 -6.16 -17.09 -14.72
C HIS A 51 -6.37 -15.60 -15.00
N LEU A 52 -6.31 -15.16 -16.27
CA LEU A 52 -6.62 -13.77 -16.65
C LEU A 52 -8.12 -13.49 -16.64
N ARG A 53 -8.95 -14.50 -16.95
CA ARG A 53 -10.42 -14.37 -16.97
C ARG A 53 -11.06 -14.36 -15.57
N ARG A 54 -10.28 -14.57 -14.50
CA ARG A 54 -10.81 -14.66 -13.14
C ARG A 54 -11.27 -13.29 -12.63
N ARG A 55 -12.33 -13.30 -11.82
CA ARG A 55 -12.77 -12.11 -11.10
C ARG A 55 -11.96 -11.90 -9.84
N VAL A 56 -11.56 -10.66 -9.59
CA VAL A 56 -10.80 -10.26 -8.41
C VAL A 56 -11.58 -9.28 -7.55
N VAL A 57 -11.35 -9.31 -6.24
CA VAL A 57 -11.98 -8.37 -5.31
C VAL A 57 -10.91 -7.47 -4.72
N ILE A 58 -10.98 -6.19 -5.02
CA ILE A 58 -10.11 -5.16 -4.44
C ILE A 58 -10.73 -4.74 -3.12
N TYR A 59 -10.01 -4.92 -2.02
CA TYR A 59 -10.52 -4.60 -0.69
C TYR A 59 -9.44 -4.04 0.22
N SER A 60 -9.87 -3.28 1.22
CA SER A 60 -9.00 -2.93 2.35
C SER A 60 -9.34 -3.83 3.54
N PRO A 61 -8.39 -4.64 4.05
CA PRO A 61 -8.65 -5.54 5.16
C PRO A 61 -9.21 -4.80 6.38
N ALA A 62 -10.22 -5.41 7.00
CA ALA A 62 -10.74 -4.92 8.26
C ALA A 62 -9.70 -5.09 9.38
N ARG A 63 -9.88 -4.36 10.48
CA ARG A 63 -9.07 -4.57 11.68
C ARG A 63 -9.38 -5.96 12.23
N THR A 64 -8.36 -6.72 12.62
CA THR A 64 -8.53 -8.00 13.31
C THR A 64 -9.34 -7.78 14.59
N ALA A 65 -10.52 -8.43 14.72
CA ALA A 65 -11.45 -8.15 15.81
C ALA A 65 -10.86 -8.44 17.21
N THR A 66 -9.97 -9.43 17.31
CA THR A 66 -9.28 -9.80 18.56
C THR A 66 -8.21 -8.78 18.99
N GLN A 67 -7.79 -7.88 18.09
CA GLN A 67 -6.73 -6.90 18.36
C GLN A 67 -7.26 -5.46 18.23
N GLN A 68 -6.76 -4.56 19.07
CA GLN A 68 -7.17 -3.15 19.02
C GLN A 68 -6.29 -2.29 18.10
N GLY A 69 -5.11 -2.77 17.72
CA GLY A 69 -4.15 -2.03 16.89
C GLY A 69 -4.67 -1.77 15.47
N SER A 70 -4.41 -0.56 14.97
CA SER A 70 -4.82 -0.11 13.62
C SER A 70 -3.70 -0.15 12.58
N GLY A 71 -2.50 -0.64 12.92
CA GLY A 71 -1.33 -0.55 12.03
C GLY A 71 -1.45 -1.31 10.70
N LYS A 72 -2.27 -2.37 10.64
CA LYS A 72 -2.49 -3.14 9.41
C LYS A 72 -3.63 -2.59 8.54
N VAL A 73 -4.32 -1.56 9.00
CA VAL A 73 -5.45 -0.93 8.31
C VAL A 73 -4.94 0.06 7.28
N GLY A 74 -5.68 0.26 6.18
CA GLY A 74 -5.39 1.29 5.17
C GLY A 74 -4.57 0.79 3.98
N LYS A 75 -3.99 -0.40 4.09
CA LYS A 75 -3.45 -1.13 2.93
C LYS A 75 -4.60 -1.69 2.11
N TRP A 76 -4.42 -1.71 0.79
CA TRP A 76 -5.32 -2.29 -0.18
C TRP A 76 -4.74 -3.59 -0.70
N LYS A 77 -5.59 -4.60 -0.89
CA LYS A 77 -5.21 -5.91 -1.38
C LYS A 77 -6.14 -6.35 -2.49
N ILE A 78 -5.64 -7.24 -3.32
CA ILE A 78 -6.42 -7.91 -4.37
C ILE A 78 -6.65 -9.34 -3.90
N ASN A 79 -7.91 -9.67 -3.62
CA ASN A 79 -8.31 -11.03 -3.32
C ASN A 79 -8.63 -11.75 -4.62
N PHE A 80 -7.90 -12.83 -4.87
CA PHE A 80 -8.22 -13.79 -5.91
C PHE A 80 -9.15 -14.83 -5.30
N MET A 81 -10.40 -14.92 -5.79
CA MET A 81 -11.35 -15.91 -5.29
C MET A 81 -10.77 -17.31 -5.50
N SER A 82 -10.41 -18.01 -4.42
CA SER A 82 -9.76 -19.31 -4.51
C SER A 82 -10.73 -20.39 -4.95
N THR A 83 -10.29 -21.25 -5.87
CA THR A 83 -11.12 -22.33 -6.43
C THR A 83 -11.42 -23.42 -5.41
N GLN A 84 -10.44 -24.29 -5.16
CA GLN A 84 -10.63 -25.51 -4.38
C GLN A 84 -9.38 -25.80 -3.55
N LYS A 85 -9.61 -26.14 -2.29
CA LYS A 85 -8.62 -26.67 -1.37
C LYS A 85 -9.12 -28.04 -0.91
N TRP A 86 -8.25 -29.04 -0.90
CA TRP A 86 -8.60 -30.41 -0.51
C TRP A 86 -7.60 -30.96 0.50
N GLU A 87 -7.98 -32.03 1.17
CA GLU A 87 -7.12 -32.74 2.11
C GLU A 87 -6.22 -33.72 1.35
N ASN A 88 -4.92 -33.70 1.66
CA ASN A 88 -3.97 -34.68 1.13
C ASN A 88 -4.22 -36.05 1.82
N PRO A 89 -4.55 -37.12 1.09
CA PRO A 89 -4.92 -38.41 1.67
C PRO A 89 -3.81 -39.09 2.49
N LEU A 90 -2.54 -38.70 2.31
CA LEU A 90 -1.43 -39.28 3.06
C LEU A 90 -1.21 -38.59 4.41
N MET A 91 -1.11 -37.26 4.43
CA MET A 91 -0.69 -36.47 5.61
C MET A 91 -1.81 -35.61 6.22
N GLY A 92 -2.95 -35.48 5.56
CA GLY A 92 -4.05 -34.61 6.00
C GLY A 92 -3.82 -33.10 5.79
N TRP A 93 -2.78 -32.70 5.08
CA TRP A 93 -2.50 -31.28 4.83
C TRP A 93 -3.43 -30.68 3.78
N THR A 94 -3.67 -29.37 3.87
CA THR A 94 -4.45 -28.64 2.87
C THR A 94 -3.64 -28.43 1.60
N SER A 95 -3.99 -29.16 0.55
CA SER A 95 -3.46 -29.02 -0.80
C SER A 95 -4.34 -28.10 -1.65
N THR A 96 -3.74 -27.44 -2.63
CA THR A 96 -4.47 -26.60 -3.60
C THR A 96 -3.79 -26.65 -4.97
N GLY A 97 -4.57 -26.49 -6.03
CA GLY A 97 -4.08 -26.39 -7.41
C GLY A 97 -4.08 -24.96 -7.96
N ASP A 98 -4.53 -23.96 -7.20
CA ASP A 98 -4.56 -22.56 -7.65
C ASP A 98 -3.23 -21.85 -7.34
N PRO A 99 -2.47 -21.38 -8.35
CA PRO A 99 -1.21 -20.67 -8.12
C PRO A 99 -1.39 -19.32 -7.41
N TYR A 100 -2.56 -18.68 -7.52
CA TYR A 100 -2.83 -17.39 -6.88
C TYR A 100 -3.36 -17.49 -5.46
N ALA A 101 -3.51 -18.71 -4.92
CA ALA A 101 -4.10 -18.94 -3.60
C ALA A 101 -3.41 -18.14 -2.47
N ASN A 102 -2.12 -17.85 -2.59
CA ASN A 102 -1.33 -17.13 -1.56
C ASN A 102 -0.85 -15.74 -2.01
N VAL A 103 -0.83 -15.46 -3.32
CA VAL A 103 -0.21 -14.24 -3.88
C VAL A 103 -0.97 -12.99 -3.46
N GLY A 104 -2.31 -13.05 -3.48
CA GLY A 104 -3.17 -11.91 -3.13
C GLY A 104 -3.07 -11.48 -1.67
N ASP A 105 -2.89 -12.44 -0.75
CA ASP A 105 -2.86 -12.16 0.69
C ASP A 105 -1.45 -11.78 1.18
N SER A 106 -0.41 -12.43 0.68
CA SER A 106 0.95 -12.28 1.24
C SER A 106 1.85 -11.29 0.51
N ALA A 107 1.72 -11.16 -0.81
CA ALA A 107 2.72 -10.45 -1.63
C ALA A 107 2.20 -9.14 -2.26
N LEU A 108 0.89 -9.04 -2.52
CA LEU A 108 0.30 -7.89 -3.21
C LEU A 108 -0.42 -6.95 -2.24
N SER A 109 0.29 -5.91 -1.81
CA SER A 109 -0.29 -4.80 -1.04
C SER A 109 -0.06 -3.47 -1.73
N PHE A 110 -1.11 -2.66 -1.81
CA PHE A 110 -1.10 -1.33 -2.41
C PHE A 110 -1.41 -0.28 -1.34
N ASP A 111 -0.92 0.94 -1.56
CA ASP A 111 -1.17 2.07 -0.66
C ASP A 111 -2.51 2.77 -0.96
N SER A 112 -2.99 2.69 -2.21
CA SER A 112 -4.22 3.37 -2.63
C SER A 112 -5.16 2.45 -3.42
N GLU A 113 -6.45 2.78 -3.38
CA GLU A 113 -7.48 2.12 -4.18
C GLU A 113 -7.19 2.28 -5.68
N GLY A 114 -6.73 3.47 -6.09
CA GLY A 114 -6.39 3.77 -7.49
C GLY A 114 -5.21 2.94 -8.00
N ALA A 115 -4.17 2.76 -7.19
CA ALA A 115 -3.05 1.90 -7.56
C ALA A 115 -3.50 0.45 -7.78
N ALA A 116 -4.33 -0.09 -6.89
CA ALA A 116 -4.87 -1.44 -7.02
C ALA A 116 -5.77 -1.60 -8.26
N LYS A 117 -6.62 -0.61 -8.56
CA LYS A 117 -7.45 -0.60 -9.78
C LYS A 117 -6.60 -0.58 -11.05
N SER A 118 -5.66 0.35 -11.13
CA SER A 118 -4.77 0.48 -12.29
C SER A 118 -3.94 -0.79 -12.51
N PHE A 119 -3.55 -1.48 -11.43
CA PHE A 119 -2.86 -2.76 -11.53
C PHE A 119 -3.77 -3.85 -12.13
N ALA A 120 -5.00 -3.97 -11.66
CA ALA A 120 -5.96 -4.93 -12.19
C ALA A 120 -6.32 -4.65 -13.67
N GLU A 121 -6.51 -3.38 -14.03
CA GLU A 121 -6.81 -2.94 -15.40
C GLU A 121 -5.66 -3.24 -16.37
N LYS A 122 -4.40 -2.98 -15.96
CA LYS A 122 -3.20 -3.32 -16.77
C LYS A 122 -3.12 -4.82 -17.07
N HIS A 123 -3.47 -5.66 -16.09
CA HIS A 123 -3.47 -7.11 -16.25
C HIS A 123 -4.75 -7.64 -16.92
N GLY A 124 -5.78 -6.80 -17.08
CA GLY A 124 -7.05 -7.18 -17.73
C GLY A 124 -7.98 -8.00 -16.84
N TRP A 125 -7.82 -7.93 -15.51
CA TRP A 125 -8.71 -8.65 -14.59
C TRP A 125 -10.02 -7.89 -14.36
N GLU A 126 -11.14 -8.61 -14.38
CA GLU A 126 -12.43 -8.07 -13.94
C GLU A 126 -12.42 -7.90 -12.42
N TYR A 127 -12.62 -6.68 -11.93
CA TYR A 127 -12.51 -6.37 -10.51
C TYR A 127 -13.79 -5.83 -9.88
N VAL A 128 -14.01 -6.15 -8.61
CA VAL A 128 -15.05 -5.56 -7.76
C VAL A 128 -14.41 -4.89 -6.56
N VAL A 129 -14.75 -3.63 -6.30
CA VAL A 129 -14.19 -2.88 -5.17
C VAL A 129 -15.09 -2.97 -3.95
N LYS A 130 -14.53 -3.43 -2.83
CA LYS A 130 -15.17 -3.43 -1.51
C LYS A 130 -14.50 -2.42 -0.59
N LYS A 131 -15.18 -1.31 -0.34
CA LYS A 131 -14.71 -0.28 0.60
C LYS A 131 -14.88 -0.77 2.04
N ARG A 132 -13.88 -0.49 2.87
CA ARG A 132 -13.90 -0.81 4.30
C ARG A 132 -14.86 0.11 5.06
N PRO A 133 -15.72 -0.42 5.95
CA PRO A 133 -16.46 0.41 6.90
C PRO A 133 -15.49 1.01 7.91
N THR A 134 -15.44 2.34 7.96
CA THR A 134 -14.60 3.06 8.93
C THR A 134 -15.41 3.31 10.20
N PRO A 135 -14.91 2.93 11.39
CA PRO A 135 -15.63 3.17 12.62
C PRO A 135 -15.73 4.67 12.90
N VAL A 136 -16.94 5.13 13.23
CA VAL A 136 -17.16 6.53 13.63
C VAL A 136 -16.59 6.74 15.03
N LEU A 137 -15.73 7.74 15.18
CA LEU A 137 -15.17 8.13 16.47
C LEU A 137 -16.27 8.81 17.30
N LYS A 138 -16.72 8.12 18.35
CA LYS A 138 -17.70 8.65 19.30
C LYS A 138 -16.97 9.46 20.37
N VAL A 139 -17.47 10.65 20.68
CA VAL A 139 -17.03 11.42 21.85
C VAL A 139 -17.39 10.63 23.11
N LYS A 140 -16.42 10.44 23.99
CA LYS A 140 -16.59 9.73 25.27
C LYS A 140 -15.97 10.58 26.36
N SER A 141 -16.74 10.95 27.38
CA SER A 141 -16.23 11.58 28.59
C SER A 141 -16.32 10.61 29.76
N TYR A 142 -15.27 10.51 30.58
CA TYR A 142 -15.31 9.68 31.78
C TYR A 142 -16.33 10.20 32.81
N ALA A 143 -16.62 11.50 32.80
CA ALA A 143 -17.64 12.11 33.66
C ALA A 143 -19.06 11.57 33.38
N ASP A 144 -19.32 11.11 32.16
CA ASP A 144 -20.62 10.54 31.78
C ASP A 144 -20.94 9.27 32.57
N ASN A 145 -19.92 8.57 33.09
CA ASN A 145 -20.11 7.38 33.93
C ASN A 145 -20.80 7.69 35.26
N PHE A 146 -20.69 8.93 35.76
CA PHE A 146 -21.21 9.36 37.07
C PHE A 146 -22.32 10.41 36.96
N LYS A 147 -22.90 10.60 35.77
CA LYS A 147 -23.99 11.55 35.58
C LYS A 147 -25.22 11.13 36.40
N TRP A 148 -25.77 12.06 37.15
CA TRP A 148 -27.01 11.86 37.91
C TRP A 148 -28.15 11.43 36.98
N LYS A 149 -28.77 10.28 37.27
CA LYS A 149 -29.81 9.65 36.42
C LYS A 149 -31.24 10.09 36.75
N GLY A 150 -31.41 10.94 37.75
CA GLY A 150 -32.73 11.33 38.26
C GLY A 150 -33.28 10.34 39.30
N PRO A 151 -34.38 10.71 39.97
CA PRO A 151 -35.09 9.80 40.87
C PRO A 151 -35.72 8.65 40.08
N VAL A 152 -35.84 7.47 40.71
CA VAL A 152 -36.55 6.33 40.14
C VAL A 152 -38.04 6.68 40.15
N ILE A 153 -38.66 6.75 38.97
CA ILE A 153 -40.11 6.94 38.86
C ILE A 153 -40.73 5.57 39.12
N SER A 154 -41.36 5.40 40.28
CA SER A 154 -42.25 4.27 40.55
C SER A 154 -43.61 4.59 39.92
N GLU A 155 -44.02 3.80 38.93
CA GLU A 155 -45.38 3.80 38.41
C GLU A 155 -46.23 2.94 39.35
N ASP A 156 -46.95 3.58 40.28
CA ASP A 156 -48.03 3.00 41.09
C ASP A 156 -49.38 3.17 40.39
#